data_AF-A0A8I5N4J7-F1
#
_entry.id   AF-A0A8I5N4J7-F1
#
_cell.length_a   1.000
_cell.length_b   1.000
_cell.length_c   1.000
_cell.angle_alpha   90.00
_cell.angle_beta   90.00
_cell.angle_gamma   90.00
#
_symmetry.space_group_name_H-M   'P 1'
#
loop_
_entity.id
_entity.type
_entity.pdbx_description
1 polymer ?
#
loop_
_entity_poly.entity_id
_entity_poly.type
_entity_poly.pdbx_seq_one_letter_code
_entity_poly.pdbx_strand_id
1 'polypeptide(L)'
;MIISIDAEKAFEKIQHPFMIKTLSKIGIQGTYLNVIKAIYDKPTANIILNGKKLKAFPLRTGTRQGCPLSPLLFNIVLEVLARAIRQKKEIKEERKRAREILQPGGNDVSSTSGSDQI
;
A
#
# COMPACT_ATOMS: atom_id res chain seq x y z
N MET A 1 12.09 13.23 -11.74
CA MET A 1 12.70 11.95 -11.33
C MET A 1 11.59 10.94 -11.10
N ILE A 2 11.67 9.75 -11.69
CA ILE A 2 10.72 8.65 -11.46
C ILE A 2 11.46 7.58 -10.67
N ILE A 3 10.88 7.15 -9.54
CA ILE A 3 11.40 6.07 -8.71
C ILE A 3 10.42 4.91 -8.82
N SER A 4 10.91 3.75 -9.26
CA SER A 4 10.16 2.50 -9.29
C SER A 4 10.64 1.59 -8.16
N ILE A 5 9.71 0.94 -7.47
CA ILE A 5 9.99 0.01 -6.36
C ILE A 5 9.25 -1.29 -6.68
N ASP A 6 9.99 -2.39 -6.76
CA ASP A 6 9.42 -3.72 -6.91
C ASP A 6 9.30 -4.42 -5.54
N ALA A 7 8.24 -5.21 -5.36
CA ALA A 7 8.00 -5.96 -4.14
C ALA A 7 8.16 -7.47 -4.41
N GLU A 8 9.39 -7.96 -4.26
CA GLU A 8 9.72 -9.36 -4.52
C GLU A 8 8.91 -10.31 -3.61
N LYS A 9 8.10 -11.18 -4.23
CA LYS A 9 7.25 -12.18 -3.54
C LYS A 9 6.39 -11.55 -2.43
N ALA A 10 5.83 -10.38 -2.72
CA ALA A 10 5.19 -9.53 -1.72
C ALA A 10 4.10 -10.26 -0.91
N PHE A 11 3.30 -11.12 -1.56
CA PHE A 11 2.29 -11.92 -0.89
C PHE A 11 2.86 -12.95 0.08
N GLU A 12 4.04 -13.51 -0.16
CA GLU A 12 4.67 -14.55 0.68
C GLU A 12 5.38 -13.96 1.91
N LYS A 13 5.82 -12.71 1.81
CA LYS A 13 6.65 -12.04 2.82
C LYS A 13 5.86 -11.23 3.85
N ILE A 14 4.55 -11.04 3.67
CA ILE A 14 3.74 -10.32 4.68
C ILE A 14 3.71 -11.11 6.00
N GLN A 15 4.07 -10.43 7.08
CA GLN A 15 3.89 -10.95 8.44
C GLN A 15 2.43 -10.79 8.88
N HIS A 16 1.80 -11.89 9.30
CA HIS A 16 0.39 -11.87 9.76
C HIS A 16 0.17 -10.92 10.94
N PRO A 17 1.03 -10.86 11.99
CA PRO A 17 0.83 -9.93 13.09
C PRO A 17 0.82 -8.47 12.64
N PHE A 18 1.66 -8.12 11.67
CA PHE A 18 1.71 -6.77 11.10
C PHE A 18 0.42 -6.44 10.35
N MET A 19 -0.07 -7.36 9.52
CA MET A 19 -1.33 -7.22 8.79
C MET A 19 -2.51 -7.04 9.75
N ILE A 20 -2.65 -7.91 10.76
CA ILE A 20 -3.74 -7.81 11.76
C ILE A 20 -3.67 -6.49 12.54
N LYS A 21 -2.47 -6.05 12.94
CA LYS A 21 -2.26 -4.76 13.62
C LYS A 21 -2.64 -3.58 12.74
N THR A 22 -2.31 -3.64 11.45
CA THR A 22 -2.69 -2.63 10.46
C THR A 22 -4.20 -2.51 10.32
N LEU A 23 -4.91 -3.64 10.17
CA LEU A 23 -6.37 -3.67 10.08
C LEU A 23 -7.03 -3.04 11.31
N SER A 24 -6.53 -3.37 12.50
CA SER A 24 -7.01 -2.76 13.75
C SER A 24 -6.77 -1.25 13.80
N LYS A 25 -5.61 -0.77 13.33
CA LYS A 25 -5.27 0.66 13.29
C LYS A 25 -6.14 1.47 12.33
N ILE A 26 -6.59 0.87 11.22
CA ILE A 26 -7.47 1.56 10.26
C ILE A 26 -8.96 1.48 10.62
N GLY A 27 -9.29 0.90 11.78
CA GLY A 27 -10.65 0.87 12.31
C GLY A 27 -11.42 -0.44 12.08
N ILE A 28 -10.81 -1.48 11.51
CA ILE A 28 -11.45 -2.79 11.37
C ILE A 28 -11.39 -3.51 12.73
N GLN A 29 -12.55 -3.74 13.32
CA GLN A 29 -12.70 -4.34 14.65
C GLN A 29 -13.83 -5.37 14.67
N GLY A 30 -14.06 -5.98 15.85
CA GLY A 30 -15.15 -6.92 16.09
C GLY A 30 -15.10 -8.15 15.19
N THR A 31 -16.26 -8.53 14.66
CA THR A 31 -16.45 -9.76 13.88
C THR A 31 -15.55 -9.83 12.65
N TYR A 32 -15.39 -8.73 11.90
CA TYR A 32 -14.56 -8.71 10.71
C TYR A 32 -13.09 -8.99 11.03
N LEU A 33 -12.54 -8.34 12.06
CA LEU A 33 -11.16 -8.59 12.47
C LEU A 33 -10.98 -10.03 12.98
N ASN A 34 -11.96 -10.56 13.69
CA ASN A 34 -11.92 -11.93 14.22
C ASN A 34 -11.96 -12.98 13.10
N VAL A 35 -12.76 -12.77 12.05
CA VAL A 35 -12.77 -13.65 10.87
C VAL A 35 -11.40 -13.64 10.17
N ILE A 36 -10.80 -12.46 9.97
CA ILE A 36 -9.48 -12.36 9.34
C ILE A 36 -8.41 -13.03 10.22
N LYS A 37 -8.46 -12.82 11.54
CA LYS A 37 -7.58 -13.53 12.49
C LYS A 37 -7.78 -15.04 12.38
N ALA A 38 -9.00 -15.56 12.32
CA ALA A 38 -9.24 -17.00 12.20
C ALA A 38 -8.64 -17.61 10.92
N ILE A 39 -8.53 -16.83 9.84
CA ILE A 39 -7.95 -17.29 8.56
C ILE A 39 -6.41 -17.26 8.60
N TYR A 40 -5.83 -16.24 9.24
CA TYR A 40 -4.39 -15.95 9.18
C TYR A 40 -3.64 -16.14 10.51
N ASP A 41 -4.30 -16.53 11.60
CA ASP A 41 -3.65 -16.89 12.85
C ASP A 41 -3.19 -18.35 12.79
N LYS A 42 -1.88 -18.54 12.83
CA LYS A 42 -1.19 -19.85 12.78
C LYS A 42 -1.71 -20.77 11.65
N PRO A 43 -1.73 -20.31 10.39
CA PRO A 43 -2.16 -21.15 9.28
C PRO A 43 -1.28 -22.39 9.18
N THR A 44 -1.87 -23.54 8.88
CA THR A 44 -1.12 -24.79 8.63
C THR A 44 -1.32 -25.24 7.19
N ALA A 45 -0.25 -25.75 6.58
CA ALA A 45 -0.29 -26.41 5.27
C ALA A 45 -0.02 -27.90 5.43
N ASN A 46 -0.50 -28.69 4.47
CA ASN A 46 -0.15 -30.08 4.29
C ASN A 46 0.14 -30.32 2.82
N ILE A 47 0.95 -31.34 2.53
CA ILE A 47 1.26 -31.75 1.16
C ILE A 47 0.44 -33.00 0.86
N ILE A 48 -0.22 -33.03 -0.30
CA ILE A 48 -0.87 -34.23 -0.81
C ILE A 48 0.04 -34.80 -1.90
N LEU A 49 0.53 -36.03 -1.68
CA LEU A 49 1.38 -36.74 -2.63
C LEU A 49 0.74 -38.09 -2.94
N ASN A 50 0.47 -38.37 -4.22
CA ASN A 50 -0.18 -39.61 -4.68
C ASN A 50 -1.47 -39.95 -3.89
N GLY A 51 -2.30 -38.93 -3.63
CA GLY A 51 -3.54 -39.05 -2.85
C GLY A 51 -3.35 -39.20 -1.34
N LYS A 52 -2.11 -39.30 -0.83
CA LYS A 52 -1.81 -39.38 0.60
C LYS A 52 -1.47 -38.01 1.17
N LYS A 53 -2.13 -37.65 2.27
CA LYS A 53 -1.89 -36.40 2.99
C LYS A 53 -0.73 -36.57 3.98
N LEU A 54 0.31 -35.77 3.81
CA LEU A 54 1.46 -35.72 4.70
C LEU A 54 1.16 -34.89 5.96
N LYS A 55 2.06 -34.98 6.94
CA LYS A 55 1.97 -34.24 8.21
C LYS A 55 1.85 -32.73 7.94
N ALA A 56 0.91 -32.10 8.63
CA ALA A 56 0.74 -30.66 8.54
C ALA A 56 1.90 -29.91 9.21
N PHE A 57 2.27 -28.76 8.64
CA PHE A 57 3.30 -27.88 9.17
C PHE A 57 2.78 -26.44 9.24
N PRO A 58 3.26 -25.62 10.19
CA PRO A 58 2.85 -24.24 10.31
C PRO A 58 3.42 -23.36 9.19
N LEU A 59 2.60 -22.45 8.68
CA LEU A 59 3.00 -21.36 7.80
C LEU A 59 3.26 -20.11 8.65
N ARG A 60 4.45 -19.53 8.52
CA ARG A 60 4.89 -18.40 9.35
C ARG A 60 4.59 -17.03 8.74
N THR A 61 4.55 -16.96 7.42
CA THR A 61 4.37 -15.71 6.68
C THR A 61 3.53 -15.96 5.43
N GLY A 62 3.05 -14.87 4.89
CA GLY A 62 2.49 -14.83 3.56
C GLY A 62 1.01 -15.17 3.50
N THR A 63 0.37 -14.74 2.43
CA THR A 63 -1.05 -14.94 2.25
C THR A 63 -1.33 -16.29 1.59
N ARG A 64 -2.47 -16.89 1.92
CA ARG A 64 -2.88 -18.15 1.32
C ARG A 64 -3.09 -17.96 -0.19
N GLN A 65 -2.35 -18.70 -1.01
CA GLN A 65 -2.49 -18.65 -2.47
C GLN A 65 -3.91 -19.07 -2.87
N GLY A 66 -4.50 -18.36 -3.83
CA GLY A 66 -5.88 -18.59 -4.27
C GLY A 66 -6.96 -18.12 -3.29
N CYS A 67 -6.60 -17.54 -2.13
CA CYS A 67 -7.58 -16.92 -1.24
C CYS A 67 -8.06 -15.58 -1.84
N PRO A 68 -9.39 -15.40 -2.05
CA PRO A 68 -9.93 -14.16 -2.62
C PRO A 68 -9.67 -12.92 -1.77
N LEU A 69 -9.41 -13.09 -0.47
CA LEU A 69 -9.18 -11.99 0.47
C LEU A 69 -7.73 -11.46 0.40
N SER A 70 -6.78 -12.28 -0.07
CA SER A 70 -5.35 -11.96 -0.08
C SER A 70 -5.01 -10.67 -0.85
N PRO A 71 -5.54 -10.42 -2.07
CA PRO A 71 -5.26 -9.18 -2.81
C PRO A 71 -5.74 -7.92 -2.08
N LEU A 72 -6.91 -7.97 -1.44
CA LEU A 72 -7.45 -6.84 -0.69
C LEU A 72 -6.59 -6.52 0.52
N LEU A 73 -6.22 -7.55 1.29
CA LEU A 73 -5.34 -7.40 2.46
C LEU A 73 -3.98 -6.83 2.07
N PHE A 74 -3.44 -7.28 0.94
CA PHE A 74 -2.19 -6.76 0.39
C PHE A 74 -2.28 -5.26 0.07
N ASN A 75 -3.34 -4.83 -0.62
CA ASN A 75 -3.57 -3.42 -0.96
C ASN A 75 -3.71 -2.55 0.30
N ILE A 76 -4.41 -3.04 1.33
CA ILE A 76 -4.55 -2.33 2.61
C ILE A 76 -3.18 -2.12 3.28
N VAL A 77 -2.34 -3.16 3.29
CA VAL A 77 -0.99 -3.08 3.84
C VAL A 77 -0.14 -2.09 3.04
N LEU A 78 -0.22 -2.12 1.71
CA LEU A 78 0.48 -1.16 0.84
C LEU A 78 0.01 0.28 1.06
N GLU A 79 -1.26 0.52 1.34
CA GLU A 79 -1.76 1.87 1.62
C GLU A 79 -1.09 2.47 2.87
N VAL A 80 -0.77 1.66 3.89
CA VAL A 80 0.01 2.14 5.05
C VAL A 80 1.39 2.62 4.63
N LEU A 81 2.07 1.86 3.76
CA LEU A 81 3.37 2.25 3.22
C LEU A 81 3.25 3.51 2.36
N ALA A 82 2.24 3.59 1.48
CA ALA A 82 2.00 4.75 0.64
C ALA A 82 1.77 6.02 1.46
N ARG A 83 1.03 5.93 2.58
CA ARG A 83 0.84 7.04 3.52
C ARG A 83 2.14 7.47 4.18
N ALA A 84 2.95 6.52 4.64
CA ALA A 84 4.25 6.81 5.24
C ALA A 84 5.18 7.56 4.25
N ILE A 85 5.20 7.12 2.99
CA ILE A 85 5.95 7.78 1.91
C ILE A 85 5.42 9.19 1.65
N ARG A 86 4.10 9.39 1.58
CA ARG A 86 3.49 10.71 1.33
C ARG A 86 3.74 11.71 2.46
N GLN A 87 3.87 11.24 3.69
CA GLN A 87 4.09 12.10 4.86
C GLN A 87 5.57 12.45 5.08
N LYS A 88 6.51 11.80 4.38
CA LYS A 88 7.94 12.14 4.46
C LYS A 88 8.17 13.56 3.92
N LYS A 89 8.69 14.46 4.77
CA LYS A 89 8.93 15.88 4.44
C LYS A 89 9.77 16.05 3.17
N GLU A 90 10.88 15.31 3.05
CA GLU A 90 11.78 15.35 1.89
C GLU A 90 11.04 15.08 0.56
N ILE A 91 10.21 14.03 0.54
CA ILE A 91 9.43 13.63 -0.64
C ILE A 91 8.35 14.67 -0.95
N LYS A 92 7.78 15.30 0.09
CA LYS A 92 6.79 16.36 -0.06
C LYS A 92 7.39 17.62 -0.69
N GLU A 93 8.58 18.04 -0.24
CA GLU A 93 9.29 19.20 -0.81
C GLU A 93 9.76 18.94 -2.24
N GLU A 94 10.29 17.75 -2.54
CA GLU A 94 10.70 17.38 -3.89
C GLU A 94 9.51 17.33 -4.87
N ARG A 95 8.35 16.82 -4.42
CA ARG A 95 7.10 16.87 -5.21
C ARG A 95 6.59 18.30 -5.43
N LYS A 96 6.73 19.19 -4.43
CA LYS A 96 6.32 20.59 -4.55
C LYS A 96 7.20 21.30 -5.59
N ARG A 97 8.52 21.15 -5.49
CA ARG A 97 9.49 21.66 -6.46
C ARG A 97 9.24 21.13 -7.87
N ALA A 98 8.94 19.84 -8.01
CA ALA A 98 8.62 19.25 -9.31
C ALA A 98 7.31 19.81 -9.92
N ARG A 99 6.29 20.09 -9.10
CA ARG A 99 5.05 20.72 -9.58
C ARG A 99 5.26 22.16 -10.03
N GLU A 100 6.04 22.94 -9.30
CA GLU A 100 6.36 24.33 -9.65
C GLU A 100 7.11 24.42 -10.99
N ILE A 101 7.96 23.43 -11.32
CA ILE A 101 8.66 23.36 -12.61
C ILE A 101 7.72 22.95 -13.77
N LEU A 102 6.73 22.10 -13.50
CA LEU A 102 5.80 21.57 -14.51
C LEU A 102 4.57 22.46 -14.75
N GLN A 103 4.29 23.42 -13.87
CA GLN A 103 3.26 24.45 -14.03
C GLN A 103 3.89 25.83 -13.75
N PRO A 104 4.80 26.32 -14.61
CA PRO A 104 5.25 27.69 -14.51
C PRO A 104 4.05 28.59 -14.75
N GLY A 105 3.78 29.51 -13.83
CA GLY A 105 2.62 30.38 -13.88
C GLY A 105 2.49 31.10 -15.23
N GLY A 106 1.42 30.80 -15.97
CA GLY A 106 0.92 31.67 -17.01
C GLY A 106 0.16 32.82 -16.34
N ASN A 107 0.83 33.93 -16.14
CA ASN A 107 0.21 35.26 -15.98
C ASN A 107 1.06 36.24 -16.79
N ASP A 108 0.92 36.16 -18.11
CA ASP A 108 1.35 37.18 -19.03
C ASP A 108 0.21 38.19 -19.24
N VAL A 109 0.55 39.47 -19.09
CA VAL A 109 0.04 40.59 -19.90
C VAL A 109 -1.45 40.92 -19.78
N SER A 110 -1.75 41.92 -18.94
CA SER A 110 -2.81 42.90 -19.25
C SER A 110 -2.19 44.30 -19.34
N SER A 111 -1.94 44.69 -20.59
CA SER A 111 -2.17 46.04 -21.14
C SER A 111 -1.79 47.25 -20.30
N THR A 112 -0.55 47.73 -20.45
CA THR A 112 -0.30 49.18 -20.50
C THR A 112 -0.63 49.67 -21.91
N SER A 113 -1.89 50.01 -22.16
CA SER A 113 -2.25 50.88 -23.28
C SER A 113 -2.14 52.31 -22.79
N GLY A 114 -1.18 53.06 -23.34
CA GLY A 114 -1.09 54.50 -23.16
C GLY A 114 -2.33 55.20 -23.72
N SER A 115 -2.64 56.34 -23.12
CA SER A 115 -3.45 57.38 -23.73
C SER A 115 -2.89 58.71 -23.24
N ASP A 116 -2.00 59.28 -24.05
CA ASP A 116 -1.83 60.73 -24.11
C ASP A 116 -3.16 61.34 -24.60
N GLN A 117 -3.63 62.41 -23.94
CA GLN A 117 -3.88 63.73 -24.55
C GLN A 117 -4.87 64.59 -23.74
N ILE A 118 -4.46 65.86 -23.60
CA ILE A 118 -5.12 67.11 -23.13
C ILE A 118 -5.21 67.32 -21.62
#